data_AF-A0A2E5VYV1-F1
#
_entry.id   AF-A0A2E5VYV1-F1
#
_cell.length_a   1.000
_cell.length_b   1.000
_cell.length_c   1.000
_cell.angle_alpha   90.00
_cell.angle_beta   90.00
_cell.angle_gamma   90.00
#
_symmetry.space_group_name_H-M   'P 1'
#
loop_
_entity.id
_entity.type
_entity.pdbx_description
1 polymer ?
#
loop_
_entity_poly.entity_id
_entity_poly.type
_entity_poly.pdbx_seq_one_letter_code
_entity_poly.pdbx_strand_id
1 'polypeptide(L)'
;MLPRMLTLEFSGKRAEWKRALAEKLVFDPAGLSYHVEFLDWLTGEHAKGRELLLATASDRLIAEQVAGHVGLFSDVIASDRSFNLRGGKKAEALISRFGEGGFSYAGNSWHDIPVWDHAGEVIVVNPERGLLDRVGDSADIVFE
;
A
#
# COMPACT_ATOMS: atom_id res chain seq x y z
N MET A 1 -1.33 -29.71 -18.01
CA MET A 1 -0.92 -28.78 -16.92
C MET A 1 -2.10 -28.09 -16.22
N LEU A 2 -3.33 -28.08 -16.77
CA LEU A 2 -4.49 -27.45 -16.14
C LEU A 2 -5.26 -28.22 -15.01
N PRO A 3 -5.13 -29.54 -14.74
CA PRO A 3 -6.02 -30.18 -13.76
C PRO A 3 -5.68 -29.90 -12.29
N ARG A 4 -4.50 -29.34 -12.01
CA ARG A 4 -3.98 -29.17 -10.64
C ARG A 4 -4.31 -27.81 -10.00
N MET A 5 -4.95 -26.93 -10.76
CA MET A 5 -5.18 -25.53 -10.39
C MET A 5 -6.43 -25.36 -9.49
N LEU A 6 -7.42 -26.24 -9.63
CA LEU A 6 -8.68 -26.21 -8.87
C LEU A 6 -8.62 -26.95 -7.52
N THR A 7 -7.66 -27.85 -7.30
CA THR A 7 -7.59 -28.68 -6.09
C THR A 7 -6.87 -28.02 -4.92
N LEU A 8 -6.24 -26.85 -5.11
CA LEU A 8 -5.44 -26.16 -4.09
C LEU A 8 -6.17 -24.98 -3.42
N GLU A 9 -7.32 -24.55 -3.95
CA GLU A 9 -8.09 -23.40 -3.44
C GLU A 9 -8.61 -23.58 -1.99
N PHE A 10 -8.69 -24.82 -1.50
CA PHE A 10 -9.27 -25.13 -0.18
C PHE A 10 -8.25 -25.50 0.92
N SER A 11 -6.94 -25.39 0.68
CA SER A 11 -5.92 -26.01 1.57
C SER A 11 -5.18 -25.07 2.53
N GLY A 12 -5.49 -23.76 2.57
CA GLY A 12 -4.79 -22.81 3.46
C GLY A 12 -3.32 -22.49 3.06
N LYS A 13 -2.80 -23.09 1.98
CA LYS A 13 -1.40 -22.95 1.51
C LYS A 13 -1.17 -21.78 0.54
N ARG A 14 -2.12 -20.85 0.44
CA ARG A 14 -2.05 -19.72 -0.49
C ARG A 14 -0.87 -18.78 -0.19
N ALA A 15 -0.55 -18.59 1.09
CA ALA A 15 0.58 -17.75 1.51
C ALA A 15 1.93 -18.34 1.07
N GLU A 16 2.11 -19.66 1.26
CA GLU A 16 3.33 -20.37 0.84
C GLU A 16 3.50 -20.39 -0.68
N TRP A 17 2.40 -20.56 -1.43
CA TRP A 17 2.43 -20.57 -2.89
C TRP A 17 2.69 -19.19 -3.49
N LYS A 18 2.09 -18.13 -2.93
CA LYS A 18 2.38 -16.75 -3.33
C LYS A 18 3.86 -16.41 -3.13
N ARG A 19 4.47 -16.91 -2.07
CA ARG A 19 5.89 -16.69 -1.80
C ARG A 19 6.82 -17.52 -2.69
N ALA A 20 6.54 -18.80 -2.91
CA ALA A 20 7.29 -19.60 -3.87
C ALA A 20 7.18 -19.05 -5.31
N LEU A 21 6.07 -18.38 -5.61
CA LEU A 21 5.90 -17.62 -6.84
C LEU A 21 6.67 -16.30 -6.81
N ALA A 22 6.66 -15.55 -5.71
CA ALA A 22 7.43 -14.30 -5.55
C ALA A 22 8.96 -14.51 -5.57
N GLU A 23 9.46 -15.62 -5.02
CA GLU A 23 10.87 -16.01 -5.06
C GLU A 23 11.32 -16.45 -6.48
N LYS A 24 10.37 -16.79 -7.36
CA LYS A 24 10.64 -17.23 -8.75
C LYS A 24 10.24 -16.21 -9.81
N LEU A 25 9.39 -15.23 -9.47
CA LEU A 25 9.08 -14.11 -10.33
C LEU A 25 10.26 -13.14 -10.25
N VAL A 26 10.93 -12.91 -11.37
CA VAL A 26 11.73 -11.71 -11.56
C VAL A 26 10.73 -10.56 -11.67
N PHE A 27 10.36 -9.99 -10.53
CA PHE A 27 9.59 -8.76 -10.50
C PHE A 27 10.55 -7.61 -10.79
N ASP A 28 10.31 -6.91 -11.90
CA ASP A 28 11.04 -5.70 -12.26
C ASP A 28 10.17 -4.48 -11.89
N PRO A 29 10.52 -3.75 -10.81
CA PRO A 29 9.79 -2.55 -10.42
C PRO A 29 9.76 -1.50 -11.54
N ALA A 30 10.79 -1.42 -12.39
CA ALA A 30 10.86 -0.44 -13.48
C ALA A 30 9.77 -0.66 -14.54
N GLY A 31 9.17 -1.86 -14.60
CA GLY A 31 8.06 -2.18 -15.48
C GLY A 31 6.69 -1.73 -14.99
N LEU A 32 6.58 -1.16 -13.78
CA LEU A 32 5.32 -0.63 -13.27
C LEU A 32 4.99 0.74 -13.90
N SER A 33 3.69 0.99 -14.08
CA SER A 33 3.20 2.33 -14.39
C SER A 33 3.08 3.14 -13.11
N TYR A 34 3.93 4.16 -12.98
CA TYR A 34 3.91 5.08 -11.85
C TYR A 34 3.08 6.33 -12.14
N HIS A 35 2.38 6.82 -11.11
CA HIS A 35 1.66 8.09 -11.19
C HIS A 35 2.66 9.24 -11.06
N VAL A 36 3.01 9.86 -12.19
CA VAL A 36 4.11 10.84 -12.27
C VAL A 36 3.88 12.04 -11.35
N GLU A 37 2.71 12.67 -11.40
CA GLU A 37 2.44 13.86 -10.58
C GLU A 37 2.51 13.59 -9.06
N PHE A 38 2.03 12.42 -8.64
CA PHE A 38 2.12 11.99 -7.25
C PHE A 38 3.56 11.68 -6.84
N LEU A 39 4.36 11.06 -7.72
CA LEU A 39 5.79 10.84 -7.47
C LEU A 39 6.57 12.16 -7.38
N ASP A 40 6.26 13.14 -8.22
CA ASP A 40 6.88 14.46 -8.18
C ASP A 40 6.54 15.17 -6.86
N TRP A 41 5.28 15.08 -6.41
CA TRP A 41 4.86 15.58 -5.12
C TRP A 41 5.58 14.88 -3.95
N LEU A 42 5.65 13.55 -3.95
CA LEU A 42 6.40 12.78 -2.93
C LEU A 42 7.87 13.18 -2.90
N THR A 43 8.50 13.40 -4.06
CA THR A 43 9.88 13.87 -4.15
C THR A 43 10.04 15.24 -3.48
N GLY A 44 9.08 16.15 -3.71
CA GLY A 44 9.03 17.45 -3.03
C GLY A 44 8.87 17.34 -1.52
N GLU A 45 7.98 16.47 -1.04
CA GLU A 45 7.78 16.23 0.40
C GLU A 45 9.01 15.60 1.06
N HIS A 46 9.64 14.63 0.40
CA HIS A 46 10.91 14.05 0.84
C HIS A 46 12.01 15.11 0.94
N ALA A 47 12.12 16.00 -0.05
CA ALA A 47 13.10 17.09 -0.04
C ALA A 47 12.85 18.12 1.09
N LYS A 48 11.61 18.25 1.57
CA LYS A 48 11.25 19.05 2.76
C LYS A 48 11.58 18.34 4.08
N GLY A 49 12.07 17.10 4.03
CA GLY A 49 12.40 16.29 5.20
C GLY A 49 11.24 15.46 5.75
N ARG A 50 10.14 15.31 4.98
CA ARG A 50 9.05 14.43 5.38
C ARG A 50 9.49 12.96 5.27
N GLU A 51 9.31 12.22 6.35
CA GLU A 51 9.54 10.77 6.33
C GLU A 51 8.43 10.09 5.53
N LEU A 52 8.81 9.28 4.53
CA LEU A 52 7.86 8.58 3.66
C LEU A 52 7.97 7.08 3.87
N LEU A 53 6.83 6.40 4.06
CA LEU A 53 6.76 4.96 4.21
C LEU A 53 5.84 4.34 3.16
N LEU A 54 6.22 3.15 2.67
CA LEU A 54 5.34 2.35 1.82
C LEU A 54 4.48 1.42 2.68
N ALA A 55 3.19 1.75 2.83
CA ALA A 55 2.22 0.93 3.56
C ALA A 55 1.33 0.13 2.60
N THR A 56 1.50 -1.19 2.54
CA THR A 56 0.80 -2.04 1.56
C THR A 56 0.35 -3.39 2.12
N ALA A 57 -0.74 -3.92 1.56
CA ALA A 57 -1.19 -5.28 1.87
C ALA A 57 -0.44 -6.35 1.06
N SER A 58 0.44 -5.95 0.14
CA SER A 58 1.31 -6.85 -0.65
C SER A 58 2.36 -7.55 0.19
N ASP A 59 2.95 -8.62 -0.36
CA ASP A 59 4.07 -9.31 0.28
C ASP A 59 5.27 -8.38 0.45
N ARG A 60 5.92 -8.43 1.62
CA ARG A 60 7.06 -7.58 1.96
C ARG A 60 8.19 -7.63 0.92
N LEU A 61 8.50 -8.79 0.34
CA LEU A 61 9.59 -8.90 -0.63
C LEU A 61 9.35 -8.04 -1.88
N ILE A 62 8.10 -8.02 -2.38
CA ILE A 62 7.73 -7.19 -3.52
C ILE A 62 7.69 -5.71 -3.12
N ALA A 63 7.14 -5.41 -1.95
CA ALA A 63 7.07 -4.04 -1.45
C ALA A 63 8.45 -3.40 -1.26
N GLU A 64 9.42 -4.15 -0.73
CA GLU A 64 10.82 -3.70 -0.58
C GLU A 64 11.51 -3.48 -1.93
N GLN A 65 11.24 -4.33 -2.93
CA GLN A 65 11.77 -4.12 -4.29
C GLN A 65 11.21 -2.83 -4.92
N VAL A 66 9.92 -2.56 -4.77
CA VAL A 66 9.32 -1.29 -5.23
C VAL A 66 9.92 -0.12 -4.46
N ALA A 67 10.01 -0.21 -3.14
CA ALA A 67 10.54 0.86 -2.30
C ALA A 67 11.99 1.20 -2.65
N GLY A 68 12.83 0.17 -2.85
CA GLY A 68 14.22 0.33 -3.26
C GLY A 68 14.38 0.92 -4.66
N HIS A 69 13.47 0.59 -5.59
CA HIS A 69 13.46 1.20 -6.92
C HIS A 69 13.05 2.68 -6.90
N VAL A 70 12.00 3.03 -6.16
CA VAL A 70 11.54 4.42 -6.05
C VAL A 70 12.54 5.27 -5.27
N GLY A 71 13.20 4.70 -4.25
CA GLY A 71 14.29 5.36 -3.53
C GLY A 71 13.88 6.51 -2.61
N LEU A 72 12.58 6.70 -2.36
CA LEU A 72 12.03 7.77 -1.51
C LEU A 72 11.57 7.30 -0.14
N PHE A 73 11.36 5.99 0.04
CA PHE A 73 10.76 5.45 1.26
C PHE A 73 11.83 5.06 2.28
N SER A 74 11.69 5.52 3.52
CA SER A 74 12.57 5.18 4.65
C SER A 74 12.27 3.79 5.22
N ASP A 75 11.03 3.32 5.08
CA ASP A 75 10.59 2.03 5.62
C ASP A 75 9.36 1.47 4.87
N VAL A 76 9.08 0.18 5.07
CA VAL A 76 8.02 -0.58 4.42
C VAL A 76 7.15 -1.30 5.47
N ILE A 77 5.88 -0.92 5.52
CA ILE A 77 4.85 -1.60 6.30
C ILE A 77 4.07 -2.52 5.34
N ALA A 78 4.45 -3.79 5.28
CA ALA A 78 3.89 -4.77 4.34
C ALA A 78 3.39 -6.05 5.02
N SER A 79 2.51 -6.78 4.34
CA SER A 79 2.06 -8.09 4.83
C SER A 79 3.22 -9.10 4.77
N ASP A 80 3.28 -10.00 5.75
CA ASP A 80 4.21 -11.12 5.78
C ASP A 80 3.51 -12.44 6.18
N ARG A 81 4.30 -13.49 6.44
CA ARG A 81 3.78 -14.83 6.80
C ARG A 81 2.97 -14.84 8.10
N SER A 82 3.21 -13.88 8.99
CA SER A 82 2.60 -13.76 10.33
C SER A 82 1.62 -12.59 10.44
N PHE A 83 1.72 -11.58 9.58
CA PHE A 83 0.99 -10.33 9.69
C PHE A 83 0.29 -9.95 8.37
N ASN A 84 -1.04 -9.78 8.41
CA ASN A 84 -1.85 -9.45 7.24
C ASN A 84 -2.41 -8.03 7.37
N LEU A 85 -1.93 -7.09 6.54
CA LEU A 85 -2.27 -5.67 6.55
C LEU A 85 -3.53 -5.33 5.73
N ARG A 86 -4.58 -6.13 5.86
CA ARG A 86 -5.85 -5.87 5.17
C ARG A 86 -6.85 -5.18 6.09
N GLY A 87 -7.57 -4.19 5.55
CA GLY A 87 -8.61 -3.45 6.25
C GLY A 87 -8.09 -2.76 7.52
N GLY A 88 -8.87 -2.82 8.60
CA GLY A 88 -8.59 -2.14 9.86
C GLY A 88 -7.22 -2.44 10.49
N LYS A 89 -6.61 -3.60 10.19
CA LYS A 89 -5.26 -3.92 10.67
C LYS A 89 -4.18 -2.96 10.18
N LYS A 90 -4.37 -2.36 9.01
CA LYS A 90 -3.46 -1.31 8.51
C LYS A 90 -3.59 -0.04 9.34
N ALA A 91 -4.82 0.35 9.67
CA ALA A 91 -5.09 1.49 10.54
C ALA A 91 -4.49 1.25 11.94
N GLU A 92 -4.75 0.09 12.55
CA GLU A 92 -4.17 -0.29 13.85
C GLU A 92 -2.63 -0.22 13.87
N ALA A 93 -1.97 -0.71 12.81
CA ALA A 93 -0.52 -0.66 12.69
C ALA A 93 0.01 0.78 12.60
N LEU A 94 -0.66 1.63 11.83
CA LEU A 94 -0.28 3.03 11.66
C LEU A 94 -0.53 3.83 12.95
N ILE A 95 -1.68 3.64 13.59
CA ILE A 95 -2.01 4.26 14.89
C ILE A 95 -1.01 3.81 15.96
N SER A 96 -0.68 2.52 16.02
CA SER A 96 0.28 2.01 17.01
C SER A 96 1.67 2.62 16.83
N ARG A 97 2.06 2.94 15.59
CA ARG A 97 3.39 3.47 15.27
C ARG A 97 3.48 4.99 15.38
N PHE A 98 2.44 5.70 14.97
CA PHE A 98 2.47 7.16 14.79
C PHE A 98 1.47 7.92 15.67
N GLY A 99 0.56 7.21 16.33
CA GLY A 99 -0.58 7.80 17.03
C GLY A 99 -1.73 8.14 16.09
N GLU A 100 -2.92 8.24 16.65
CA GLU A 100 -4.12 8.70 15.93
C GLU A 100 -3.96 10.17 15.53
N GLY A 101 -4.24 10.51 14.27
CA GLY A 101 -4.01 11.83 13.69
C GLY A 101 -2.53 12.19 13.46
N GLY A 102 -1.59 11.30 13.80
CA GLY A 102 -0.15 11.57 13.77
C GLY A 102 0.53 11.30 12.42
N PHE A 103 -0.22 10.92 11.40
CA PHE A 103 0.29 10.58 10.07
C PHE A 103 -0.67 11.02 8.97
N SER A 104 -0.11 11.22 7.79
CA SER A 104 -0.89 11.43 6.56
C SER A 104 -0.94 10.13 5.77
N TYR A 105 -2.04 9.88 5.07
CA TYR A 105 -2.21 8.63 4.36
C TYR A 105 -2.69 8.83 2.92
N ALA A 106 -1.86 8.38 1.98
CA ALA A 106 -2.17 8.31 0.57
C ALA A 106 -2.81 6.95 0.21
N GLY A 107 -4.03 6.96 -0.29
CA GLY A 107 -4.80 5.76 -0.64
C GLY A 107 -5.70 5.97 -1.85
N ASN A 108 -6.32 4.89 -2.34
CA ASN A 108 -7.07 4.94 -3.59
C ASN A 108 -8.39 4.15 -3.58
N SER A 109 -8.72 3.47 -2.49
CA SER A 109 -9.83 2.52 -2.45
C SER A 109 -10.70 2.67 -1.21
N TRP A 110 -11.87 2.02 -1.23
CA TRP A 110 -12.76 1.91 -0.07
C TRP A 110 -12.09 1.23 1.13
N HIS A 111 -11.05 0.43 0.90
CA HIS A 111 -10.29 -0.24 1.97
C HIS A 111 -9.38 0.71 2.74
N ASP A 112 -9.17 1.92 2.23
CA ASP A 112 -8.35 2.95 2.86
C ASP A 112 -9.17 3.86 3.78
N ILE A 113 -10.51 3.84 3.70
CA ILE A 113 -11.41 4.64 4.55
C ILE A 113 -11.11 4.43 6.05
N PRO A 114 -10.99 3.19 6.57
CA PRO A 114 -10.66 3.01 7.98
C PRO A 114 -9.29 3.55 8.39
N VAL A 115 -8.38 3.78 7.44
CA VAL A 115 -7.09 4.42 7.72
C VAL A 115 -7.24 5.94 7.72
N TRP A 116 -7.98 6.48 6.75
CA TRP A 116 -8.29 7.89 6.66
C TRP A 116 -9.07 8.41 7.88
N ASP A 117 -9.98 7.60 8.44
CA ASP A 117 -10.70 7.94 9.67
C ASP A 117 -9.78 8.25 10.87
N HIS A 118 -8.51 7.81 10.82
CA HIS A 118 -7.51 8.02 11.88
C HIS A 118 -6.27 8.78 11.39
N ALA A 119 -6.24 9.22 10.13
CA ALA A 119 -5.16 10.01 9.57
C ALA A 119 -5.34 11.50 9.92
N GLY A 120 -4.25 12.24 10.06
CA GLY A 120 -4.27 13.69 10.21
C GLY A 120 -4.43 14.43 8.88
N GLU A 121 -4.20 13.74 7.76
CA GLU A 121 -4.38 14.26 6.41
C GLU A 121 -4.73 13.10 5.46
N VAL A 122 -5.75 13.32 4.64
CA VAL A 122 -6.32 12.37 3.68
C VAL A 122 -5.85 12.76 2.29
N ILE A 123 -5.00 11.92 1.72
CA ILE A 123 -4.50 12.10 0.35
C ILE A 123 -5.12 11.00 -0.51
N VAL A 124 -5.90 11.40 -1.51
CA VAL A 124 -6.53 10.47 -2.45
C VAL A 124 -5.72 10.44 -3.74
N VAL A 125 -5.36 9.26 -4.21
CA VAL A 125 -4.52 9.07 -5.41
C VAL A 125 -5.17 8.07 -6.34
N ASN A 126 -5.46 8.43 -7.60
CA ASN A 126 -6.14 7.58 -8.60
C ASN A 126 -7.36 6.84 -8.00
N PRO A 127 -8.38 7.58 -7.52
CA PRO A 127 -9.48 7.01 -6.77
C PRO A 127 -10.31 6.02 -7.59
N GLU A 128 -10.71 4.92 -6.95
CA GLU A 128 -11.75 4.05 -7.49
C GLU A 128 -13.06 4.83 -7.74
N ARG A 129 -13.83 4.42 -8.73
CA ARG A 129 -15.08 5.09 -9.11
C ARG A 129 -16.02 5.22 -7.90
N GLY A 130 -16.48 6.45 -7.65
CA GLY A 130 -17.40 6.79 -6.56
C GLY A 130 -16.72 6.95 -5.19
N LEU A 131 -15.41 6.75 -5.08
CA LEU A 131 -14.70 6.93 -3.82
C LEU A 131 -14.69 8.39 -3.38
N LEU A 132 -14.48 9.32 -4.32
CA LEU A 132 -14.53 10.76 -4.01
C LEU A 132 -15.90 11.19 -3.48
N ASP A 133 -17.00 10.63 -4.00
CA ASP A 133 -18.35 10.90 -3.47
C ASP A 133 -18.51 10.44 -2.01
N ARG A 134 -17.74 9.42 -1.60
CA ARG A 134 -17.77 8.87 -0.24
C ARG A 134 -16.85 9.62 0.71
N VAL A 135 -15.64 9.94 0.26
CA VAL A 135 -14.65 10.68 1.06
C VAL A 135 -15.13 12.13 1.24
N GLY A 136 -15.73 12.70 0.20
CA GLY A 136 -16.30 14.05 0.21
C GLY A 136 -15.26 15.09 0.62
N ASP A 137 -15.70 16.02 1.46
CA ASP A 137 -14.88 17.13 1.98
C ASP A 137 -13.77 16.67 2.95
N SER A 138 -13.66 15.37 3.22
CA SER A 138 -12.59 14.84 4.06
C SER A 138 -11.27 14.69 3.31
N ALA A 139 -11.24 14.82 1.98
CA ALA A 139 -10.01 14.75 1.19
C ALA A 139 -9.26 16.09 1.23
N ASP A 140 -8.04 16.10 1.75
CA ASP A 140 -7.18 17.29 1.79
C ASP A 140 -6.48 17.52 0.45
N ILE A 141 -6.04 16.44 -0.19
CA ILE A 141 -5.32 16.47 -1.48
C ILE A 141 -5.84 15.35 -2.37
N VAL A 142 -6.04 15.64 -3.66
CA VAL A 142 -6.47 14.67 -4.67
C VAL A 142 -5.52 14.70 -5.86
N PHE A 143 -5.06 13.50 -6.25
CA PHE A 143 -4.37 13.21 -7.50
C PHE A 143 -5.24 12.22 -8.28
N GLU A 144 -5.63 12.55 -9.52
CA GLU A 144 -6.50 11.71 -10.37
C GLU A 144 -5.73 10.84 -11.36
#